data_AF-A0A956H9B5-F1
#
_entry.id   AF-A0A956H9B5-F1
#
_cell.length_a   1.000
_cell.length_b   1.000
_cell.length_c   1.000
_cell.angle_alpha   90.00
_cell.angle_beta   90.00
_cell.angle_gamma   90.00
#
_symmetry.space_group_name_H-M   'P 1'
#
loop_
_entity.id
_entity.type
_entity.pdbx_description
1 polymer ?
#
loop_
_entity_poly.entity_id
_entity_poly.type
_entity_poly.pdbx_seq_one_letter_code
_entity_poly.pdbx_strand_id
1 'polypeptide(L)'
;MDRKTLEQRIAVLLAPVSAANPGGENATYDPRHEELRREVAKLESPTTDMPDWASVAKTGSALLRDASKDYLMAAYVAWAWFETEGLDGLAYGVALLHGIVERYWDDGFPPLKRIRGRSNAFDWFMGRLDNAMAGITVTGKDRIAITLLEDLSPAFASLVRDKFEDKAPGMRTLTEGVKRLQMSLPEASAEELAAVAAAVAKEEAAAPEPEPAPTPEPEPAPTPEPEPVPEPEPEPEPEPEPVPEPEPVPEPEPAPEPEPVPEPEPTPEPEPTPEPEPAPEPEPEPEPAPEPEPEPEPEPEPEPEPEPEPEPEPEPEPEPAPEPEPATAPPPPPPPPPPPPPPPPPPKPEPPKPPPPPPPPPKPEVPASPWTSRVANLIEPIPGPKPAGEETRYDNDHTELRGEVDKLESLTGGEPDWLKVKRLGTRLLREKTKDLTVVAYYARALYELEGVDGLVTGFALVAEICERFW
;
A
#
# COMPACT_ATOMS: atom_id res chain seq x y z
N MET A 1 -20.47 -10.22 -15.41
CA MET A 1 -19.25 -10.99 -15.09
C MET A 1 -19.53 -12.02 -13.99
N ASP A 2 -18.78 -13.13 -13.92
CA ASP A 2 -18.78 -14.09 -12.77
C ASP A 2 -17.35 -14.36 -12.27
N ARG A 3 -17.18 -14.94 -11.07
CA ARG A 3 -15.85 -15.12 -10.44
C ARG A 3 -14.97 -16.12 -11.19
N LYS A 4 -15.52 -17.21 -11.73
CA LYS A 4 -14.76 -18.09 -12.65
C LYS A 4 -14.21 -17.33 -13.87
N THR A 5 -14.98 -16.43 -14.47
CA THR A 5 -14.51 -15.60 -15.59
C THR A 5 -13.41 -14.64 -15.14
N LEU A 6 -13.54 -14.07 -13.93
CA LEU A 6 -12.46 -13.33 -13.25
C LEU A 6 -11.20 -14.16 -13.13
N GLU A 7 -11.29 -15.33 -12.51
CA GLU A 7 -10.15 -16.20 -12.26
C GLU A 7 -9.51 -16.67 -13.56
N GLN A 8 -10.29 -17.08 -14.56
CA GLN A 8 -9.76 -17.52 -15.85
C GLN A 8 -9.01 -16.40 -16.59
N ARG A 9 -9.58 -15.20 -16.63
CA ARG A 9 -8.95 -14.06 -17.32
C ARG A 9 -7.65 -13.67 -16.64
N ILE A 10 -7.63 -13.66 -15.31
CA ILE A 10 -6.48 -13.23 -14.53
C ILE A 10 -5.42 -14.33 -14.43
N ALA A 11 -5.83 -15.61 -14.37
CA ALA A 11 -4.91 -16.75 -14.30
C ALA A 11 -3.92 -16.76 -15.46
N VAL A 12 -4.35 -16.36 -16.65
CA VAL A 12 -3.47 -16.23 -17.82
C VAL A 12 -2.38 -15.18 -17.60
N LEU A 13 -2.69 -14.07 -16.94
CA LEU A 13 -1.70 -13.01 -16.64
C LEU A 13 -0.86 -13.32 -15.41
N LEU A 14 -1.38 -14.10 -14.47
CA LEU A 14 -0.67 -14.52 -13.27
C LEU A 14 0.08 -15.85 -13.41
N ALA A 15 0.02 -16.51 -14.57
CA ALA A 15 0.88 -17.65 -14.87
C ALA A 15 2.36 -17.18 -14.97
N PRO A 16 3.34 -17.98 -14.50
CA PRO A 16 4.75 -17.59 -14.55
C PRO A 16 5.18 -17.36 -16.00
N VAL A 17 6.02 -16.35 -16.24
CA VAL A 17 6.54 -16.06 -17.60
C VAL A 17 7.33 -17.28 -18.12
N SER A 18 8.12 -17.90 -17.25
CA SER A 18 8.76 -19.19 -17.51
C SER A 18 9.02 -19.92 -16.19
N ALA A 19 9.28 -21.23 -16.24
CA ALA A 19 9.60 -22.02 -15.05
C ALA A 19 10.92 -21.59 -14.39
N ALA A 20 11.91 -21.17 -15.19
CA ALA A 20 13.23 -20.74 -14.70
C ALA A 20 13.24 -19.28 -14.22
N ASN A 21 12.33 -18.45 -14.75
CA ASN A 21 12.20 -17.05 -14.40
C ASN A 21 10.71 -16.67 -14.33
N PRO A 22 10.05 -16.92 -13.19
CA PRO A 22 8.61 -16.70 -13.02
C PRO A 22 8.19 -15.24 -13.23
N GLY A 23 8.99 -14.30 -12.73
CA GLY A 23 8.77 -12.85 -12.86
C GLY A 23 9.11 -12.28 -14.23
N GLY A 24 9.89 -13.00 -15.04
CA GLY A 24 10.34 -12.56 -16.35
C GLY A 24 11.46 -11.54 -16.30
N GLU A 25 11.56 -10.69 -17.31
CA GLU A 25 12.62 -9.68 -17.42
C GLU A 25 12.10 -8.29 -17.08
N ASN A 26 13.00 -7.30 -16.92
CA ASN A 26 12.57 -5.93 -16.71
C ASN A 26 11.86 -5.39 -17.96
N ALA A 27 10.60 -4.99 -17.80
CA ALA A 27 9.75 -4.48 -18.88
C ALA A 27 10.38 -3.32 -19.66
N THR A 28 11.27 -2.53 -19.06
CA THR A 28 11.91 -1.36 -19.68
C THR A 28 12.62 -1.68 -21.00
N TYR A 29 13.08 -2.93 -21.18
CA TYR A 29 13.77 -3.37 -22.40
C TYR A 29 12.82 -3.90 -23.49
N ASP A 30 11.54 -4.10 -23.18
CA ASP A 30 10.52 -4.54 -24.13
C ASP A 30 9.93 -3.31 -24.86
N PRO A 31 9.89 -3.30 -26.21
CA PRO A 31 9.31 -2.18 -26.96
C PRO A 31 7.87 -1.84 -26.59
N ARG A 32 7.09 -2.84 -26.14
CA ARG A 32 5.70 -2.65 -25.69
C ARG A 32 5.61 -1.81 -24.42
N HIS A 33 6.65 -1.80 -23.57
CA HIS A 33 6.67 -0.94 -22.38
C HIS A 33 6.70 0.54 -22.76
N GLU A 34 7.54 0.94 -23.72
CA GLU A 34 7.59 2.33 -24.16
C GLU A 34 6.33 2.75 -24.91
N GLU A 35 5.74 1.84 -25.69
CA GLU A 35 4.41 2.05 -26.30
C GLU A 35 3.36 2.34 -25.24
N LEU A 36 3.29 1.53 -24.17
CA LEU A 36 2.35 1.73 -23.06
C LEU A 36 2.57 3.06 -22.35
N ARG A 37 3.83 3.39 -22.03
CA ARG A 37 4.14 4.65 -21.36
C ARG A 37 3.78 5.86 -22.21
N ARG A 38 4.07 5.81 -23.51
CA ARG A 38 3.70 6.88 -24.45
C ARG A 38 2.19 7.06 -24.52
N GLU A 39 1.43 5.95 -24.54
CA GLU A 39 -0.03 6.01 -24.61
C GLU A 39 -0.61 6.60 -23.31
N VAL A 40 -0.13 6.16 -22.15
CA VAL A 40 -0.56 6.68 -20.84
C VAL A 40 -0.13 8.14 -20.62
N ALA A 41 1.02 8.56 -21.15
CA ALA A 41 1.52 9.93 -21.05
C ALA A 41 0.60 10.95 -21.74
N LYS A 42 -0.30 10.52 -22.63
CA LYS A 42 -1.31 11.40 -23.23
C LYS A 42 -2.24 12.05 -22.19
N LEU A 43 -2.40 11.44 -21.01
CA LEU A 43 -3.16 12.03 -19.90
C LEU A 43 -2.62 13.40 -19.44
N GLU A 44 -1.31 13.60 -19.55
CA GLU A 44 -0.63 14.83 -19.11
C GLU A 44 -0.34 15.75 -20.31
N SER A 45 -0.73 15.33 -21.52
CA SER A 45 -0.54 16.12 -22.72
C SER A 45 -1.57 17.25 -22.79
N PRO A 46 -1.17 18.48 -23.15
CA PRO A 46 -2.10 19.58 -23.41
C PRO A 46 -2.93 19.38 -24.70
N THR A 47 -2.71 18.30 -25.44
CA THR A 47 -3.48 17.93 -26.65
C THR A 47 -4.81 17.27 -26.30
N THR A 48 -5.80 17.33 -27.19
CA THR A 48 -7.13 16.70 -27.00
C THR A 48 -7.13 15.16 -27.10
N ASP A 49 -6.01 14.54 -27.49
CA ASP A 49 -5.93 13.09 -27.64
C ASP A 49 -5.91 12.38 -26.29
N MET A 50 -7.02 11.73 -25.95
CA MET A 50 -7.11 10.85 -24.78
C MET A 50 -6.38 9.52 -25.05
N PRO A 51 -5.87 8.84 -24.00
CA PRO A 51 -5.31 7.50 -24.15
C PRO A 51 -6.32 6.50 -24.73
N ASP A 52 -5.85 5.67 -25.64
CA ASP A 52 -6.55 4.47 -26.09
C ASP A 52 -6.39 3.37 -25.04
N TRP A 53 -7.30 3.37 -24.07
CA TRP A 53 -7.31 2.39 -22.99
C TRP A 53 -7.51 0.95 -23.47
N ALA A 54 -8.19 0.72 -24.60
CA ALA A 54 -8.31 -0.62 -25.16
C ALA A 54 -6.97 -1.13 -25.67
N SER A 55 -6.17 -0.26 -26.30
CA SER A 55 -4.79 -0.56 -26.68
C SER A 55 -3.91 -0.82 -25.45
N VAL A 56 -3.98 0.02 -24.42
CA VAL A 56 -3.23 -0.16 -23.16
C VAL A 56 -3.55 -1.50 -22.51
N ALA A 57 -4.83 -1.86 -22.38
CA ALA A 57 -5.27 -3.13 -21.82
C ALA A 57 -4.70 -4.32 -22.62
N LYS A 58 -4.76 -4.26 -23.96
CA LYS A 58 -4.28 -5.33 -24.84
C LYS A 58 -2.76 -5.49 -24.77
N THR A 59 -2.02 -4.42 -24.99
CA THR A 59 -0.55 -4.43 -25.06
C THR A 59 0.05 -4.73 -23.68
N GLY A 60 -0.50 -4.15 -22.61
CA GLY A 60 -0.08 -4.41 -21.24
C GLY A 60 -0.35 -5.84 -20.80
N SER A 61 -1.52 -6.40 -21.12
CA SER A 61 -1.83 -7.81 -20.85
C SER A 61 -0.86 -8.76 -21.57
N ALA A 62 -0.50 -8.45 -22.82
CA ALA A 62 0.48 -9.26 -23.55
C ALA A 62 1.88 -9.18 -22.91
N LEU A 63 2.31 -8.00 -22.47
CA LEU A 63 3.58 -7.82 -21.77
C LEU A 63 3.61 -8.59 -20.44
N LEU A 64 2.55 -8.48 -19.64
CA LEU A 64 2.43 -9.20 -18.36
C LEU A 64 2.43 -10.71 -18.54
N ARG A 65 1.79 -11.21 -19.60
CA ARG A 65 1.75 -12.64 -19.93
C ARG A 65 3.10 -13.16 -20.40
N ASP A 66 3.76 -12.45 -21.30
CA ASP A 66 4.88 -12.99 -22.09
C ASP A 66 6.27 -12.60 -21.60
N ALA A 67 6.41 -11.49 -20.86
CA ALA A 67 7.72 -10.86 -20.66
C ALA A 67 8.02 -10.46 -19.23
N SER A 68 7.09 -9.80 -18.52
CA SER A 68 7.43 -9.17 -17.23
C SER A 68 6.26 -9.07 -16.27
N LYS A 69 6.44 -9.50 -15.03
CA LYS A 69 5.52 -9.23 -13.91
C LYS A 69 5.85 -7.87 -13.31
N ASP A 70 5.60 -6.82 -14.08
CA ASP A 70 5.86 -5.44 -13.68
C ASP A 70 4.63 -4.79 -13.02
N TYR A 71 4.85 -4.19 -11.85
CA TYR A 71 3.82 -3.57 -11.01
C TYR A 71 3.19 -2.35 -11.67
N LEU A 72 3.98 -1.52 -12.35
CA LEU A 72 3.45 -0.34 -13.04
C LEU A 72 2.64 -0.76 -14.27
N MET A 73 3.10 -1.76 -15.01
CA MET A 73 2.34 -2.29 -16.15
C MET A 73 1.04 -2.95 -15.67
N ALA A 74 1.04 -3.67 -14.55
CA ALA A 74 -0.16 -4.20 -13.93
C ALA A 74 -1.14 -3.10 -13.50
N ALA A 75 -0.63 -2.00 -12.94
CA ALA A 75 -1.45 -0.84 -12.59
C ALA A 75 -2.09 -0.18 -13.82
N TYR A 76 -1.34 -0.06 -14.93
CA TYR A 76 -1.87 0.46 -16.20
C TYR A 76 -2.96 -0.44 -16.77
N VAL A 77 -2.75 -1.75 -16.77
CA VAL A 77 -3.75 -2.72 -17.24
C VAL A 77 -5.01 -2.69 -16.37
N ALA A 78 -4.85 -2.65 -15.05
CA ALA A 78 -5.96 -2.55 -14.11
C ALA A 78 -6.80 -1.29 -14.36
N TRP A 79 -6.15 -0.15 -14.55
CA TRP A 79 -6.83 1.11 -14.88
C TRP A 79 -7.51 1.07 -16.25
N ALA A 80 -6.82 0.54 -17.26
CA ALA A 80 -7.35 0.41 -18.62
C ALA A 80 -8.61 -0.48 -18.67
N TRP A 81 -8.65 -1.56 -17.88
CA TRP A 81 -9.86 -2.37 -17.74
C TRP A 81 -10.99 -1.61 -17.05
N PHE A 82 -10.71 -0.84 -16.00
CA PHE A 82 -11.73 0.01 -15.40
C PHE A 82 -12.31 1.04 -16.38
N GLU A 83 -11.46 1.71 -17.17
CA GLU A 83 -11.91 2.69 -18.17
C GLU A 83 -12.75 2.06 -19.30
N THR A 84 -12.46 0.82 -19.68
CA THR A 84 -13.13 0.15 -20.80
C THR A 84 -14.33 -0.69 -20.40
N GLU A 85 -14.35 -1.21 -19.17
CA GLU A 85 -15.32 -2.19 -18.68
C GLU A 85 -16.01 -1.78 -17.37
N GLY A 86 -15.70 -0.60 -16.83
CA GLY A 86 -16.30 -0.09 -15.60
C GLY A 86 -15.95 -0.95 -14.38
N LEU A 87 -16.94 -1.18 -13.51
CA LEU A 87 -16.73 -1.89 -12.24
C LEU A 87 -16.34 -3.37 -12.41
N ASP A 88 -16.81 -4.03 -13.48
CA ASP A 88 -16.33 -5.36 -13.87
C ASP A 88 -14.80 -5.31 -14.13
N GLY A 89 -14.37 -4.30 -14.90
CA GLY A 89 -12.96 -3.97 -15.15
C GLY A 89 -12.13 -3.73 -13.89
N LEU A 90 -12.68 -2.97 -12.94
CA LEU A 90 -12.04 -2.71 -11.65
C LEU A 90 -11.86 -4.00 -10.84
N ALA A 91 -12.85 -4.88 -10.82
CA ALA A 91 -12.76 -6.17 -10.15
C ALA A 91 -11.63 -7.03 -10.76
N TYR A 92 -11.52 -7.07 -12.09
CA TYR A 92 -10.41 -7.75 -12.76
C TYR A 92 -9.05 -7.13 -12.39
N GLY A 93 -8.98 -5.79 -12.39
CA GLY A 93 -7.76 -5.05 -12.08
C GLY A 93 -7.27 -5.24 -10.65
N VAL A 94 -8.16 -5.17 -9.66
CA VAL A 94 -7.84 -5.40 -8.25
C VAL A 94 -7.34 -6.83 -8.03
N ALA A 95 -7.99 -7.83 -8.62
CA ALA A 95 -7.54 -9.21 -8.50
C ALA A 95 -6.20 -9.47 -9.22
N LEU A 96 -5.93 -8.80 -10.34
CA LEU A 96 -4.61 -8.83 -10.99
C LEU A 96 -3.53 -8.24 -10.07
N LEU A 97 -3.77 -7.06 -9.50
CA LEU A 97 -2.83 -6.39 -8.60
C LEU A 97 -2.59 -7.20 -7.32
N HIS A 98 -3.65 -7.77 -6.72
CA HIS A 98 -3.55 -8.71 -5.61
C HIS A 98 -2.64 -9.88 -5.97
N GLY A 99 -2.92 -10.56 -7.09
CA GLY A 99 -2.17 -11.74 -7.51
C GLY A 99 -0.71 -11.44 -7.86
N ILE A 100 -0.41 -10.25 -8.39
CA ILE A 100 0.98 -9.80 -8.63
C ILE A 100 1.73 -9.69 -7.30
N VAL A 101 1.14 -9.07 -6.28
CA VAL A 101 1.75 -8.96 -4.95
C VAL A 101 1.91 -10.32 -4.28
N GLU A 102 0.90 -11.18 -4.41
CA GLU A 102 0.87 -12.49 -3.77
C GLU A 102 1.92 -13.44 -4.36
N ARG A 103 2.00 -13.52 -5.69
CA ARG A 103 2.77 -14.56 -6.41
C ARG A 103 4.14 -14.10 -6.86
N TYR A 104 4.32 -12.80 -7.10
CA TYR A 104 5.53 -12.23 -7.68
C TYR A 104 6.16 -11.18 -6.77
N TRP A 105 6.06 -11.39 -5.46
CA TRP A 105 6.73 -10.55 -4.48
C TRP A 105 8.25 -10.56 -4.69
N ASP A 106 8.87 -11.73 -4.80
CA ASP A 106 10.33 -11.81 -4.87
C ASP A 106 10.84 -11.54 -6.29
N ASP A 107 10.12 -12.02 -7.31
CA ASP A 107 10.56 -11.99 -8.71
C ASP A 107 9.99 -10.83 -9.55
N GLY A 108 9.05 -10.05 -9.02
CA GLY A 108 8.38 -8.98 -9.76
C GLY A 108 9.23 -7.71 -9.94
N PHE A 109 8.83 -6.87 -10.90
CA PHE A 109 9.52 -5.62 -11.26
C PHE A 109 8.73 -4.37 -10.85
N PRO A 110 9.39 -3.29 -10.38
CA PRO A 110 10.82 -3.17 -10.07
C PRO A 110 11.28 -4.17 -8.99
N PRO A 111 12.57 -4.56 -8.93
CA PRO A 111 13.04 -5.55 -7.95
C PRO A 111 12.85 -5.04 -6.51
N LEU A 112 12.79 -5.96 -5.52
CA LEU A 112 12.51 -5.64 -4.11
C LEU A 112 13.35 -4.49 -3.52
N LYS A 113 14.63 -4.38 -3.90
CA LYS A 113 15.50 -3.26 -3.50
C LYS A 113 14.97 -1.87 -3.90
N ARG A 114 14.02 -1.81 -4.84
CA ARG A 114 13.29 -0.62 -5.29
C ARG A 114 11.83 -0.66 -4.82
N ILE A 115 11.57 -1.04 -3.57
CA ILE A 115 10.22 -1.14 -2.98
C ILE A 115 9.36 0.12 -3.18
N ARG A 116 9.97 1.31 -3.11
CA ARG A 116 9.29 2.59 -3.39
C ARG A 116 8.73 2.64 -4.82
N GLY A 117 9.44 2.07 -5.80
CA GLY A 117 8.95 1.99 -7.19
C GLY A 117 7.71 1.11 -7.31
N ARG A 118 7.60 0.04 -6.51
CA ARG A 118 6.38 -0.78 -6.44
C ARG A 118 5.25 -0.01 -5.76
N SER A 119 5.51 0.68 -4.65
CA SER A 119 4.51 1.54 -3.98
C SER A 119 3.95 2.60 -4.94
N ASN A 120 4.83 3.27 -5.68
CA ASN A 120 4.44 4.32 -6.63
C ASN A 120 3.48 3.82 -7.71
N ALA A 121 3.55 2.54 -8.11
CA ALA A 121 2.60 1.96 -9.05
C ALA A 121 1.17 1.90 -8.46
N PHE A 122 1.05 1.55 -7.18
CA PHE A 122 -0.23 1.60 -6.48
C PHE A 122 -0.69 3.03 -6.24
N ASP A 123 0.20 3.94 -5.86
CA ASP A 123 -0.15 5.35 -5.68
C ASP A 123 -0.69 5.97 -6.98
N TRP A 124 -0.09 5.61 -8.13
CA TRP A 124 -0.57 6.01 -9.45
C TRP A 124 -2.00 5.50 -9.75
N PHE A 125 -2.28 4.25 -9.39
CA PHE A 125 -3.60 3.63 -9.59
C PHE A 125 -4.64 4.20 -8.62
N MET A 126 -4.32 4.26 -7.33
CA MET A 126 -5.22 4.74 -6.28
C MET A 126 -5.54 6.23 -6.44
N GLY A 127 -4.56 7.06 -6.82
CA GLY A 127 -4.80 8.48 -7.08
C GLY A 127 -5.79 8.73 -8.22
N ARG A 128 -5.81 7.84 -9.23
CA ARG A 128 -6.81 7.91 -10.30
C ARG A 128 -8.17 7.39 -9.86
N LEU A 129 -8.17 6.28 -9.11
CA LEU A 129 -9.39 5.69 -8.59
C LEU A 129 -10.14 6.66 -7.67
N ASP A 130 -9.43 7.46 -6.87
CA ASP A 130 -10.05 8.45 -5.98
C ASP A 130 -10.93 9.46 -6.74
N ASN A 131 -10.42 9.96 -7.86
CA ASN A 131 -11.14 10.90 -8.72
C ASN A 131 -12.32 10.23 -9.44
N ALA A 132 -12.14 9.00 -9.94
CA ALA A 132 -13.18 8.34 -10.72
C ALA A 132 -14.32 7.78 -9.88
N MET A 133 -14.03 7.23 -8.70
CA MET A 133 -15.02 6.57 -7.84
C MET A 133 -16.14 7.53 -7.39
N ALA A 134 -15.85 8.82 -7.26
CA ALA A 134 -16.85 9.83 -6.89
C ALA A 134 -17.94 10.04 -7.96
N GLY A 135 -17.64 9.74 -9.24
CA GLY A 135 -18.55 9.96 -10.37
C GLY A 135 -19.35 8.72 -10.80
N ILE A 136 -19.15 7.56 -10.16
CA ILE A 136 -19.76 6.31 -10.60
C ILE A 136 -21.25 6.29 -10.25
N THR A 137 -22.09 6.14 -11.27
CA THR A 137 -23.52 5.88 -11.09
C THR A 137 -23.75 4.38 -10.99
N VAL A 138 -24.08 3.89 -9.80
CA VAL A 138 -24.28 2.47 -9.52
C VAL A 138 -25.67 2.01 -9.99
N THR A 139 -25.73 0.85 -10.64
CA THR A 139 -26.95 0.20 -11.09
C THR A 139 -27.03 -1.25 -10.61
N GLY A 140 -28.19 -1.90 -10.76
CA GLY A 140 -28.34 -3.31 -10.39
C GLY A 140 -27.39 -4.26 -11.14
N LYS A 141 -26.88 -3.87 -12.31
CA LYS A 141 -25.94 -4.67 -13.12
C LYS A 141 -24.56 -4.79 -12.46
N ASP A 142 -24.19 -3.79 -11.66
CA ASP A 142 -22.87 -3.68 -11.01
C ASP A 142 -22.76 -4.55 -9.75
N ARG A 143 -23.87 -5.17 -9.33
CA ARG A 143 -23.96 -5.92 -8.07
C ARG A 143 -22.90 -7.01 -7.97
N ILE A 144 -22.68 -7.78 -9.03
CA ILE A 144 -21.68 -8.85 -9.01
C ILE A 144 -20.27 -8.28 -8.86
N ALA A 145 -19.92 -7.25 -9.63
CA ALA A 145 -18.61 -6.60 -9.52
C ALA A 145 -18.36 -6.03 -8.13
N ILE A 146 -19.36 -5.35 -7.56
CA ILE A 146 -19.24 -4.74 -6.23
C ILE A 146 -19.10 -5.82 -5.15
N THR A 147 -19.86 -6.92 -5.23
CA THR A 147 -19.68 -8.06 -4.31
C THR A 147 -18.28 -8.67 -4.41
N LEU A 148 -17.75 -8.86 -5.63
CA LEU A 148 -16.39 -9.36 -5.81
C LEU A 148 -15.35 -8.40 -5.24
N LEU A 149 -15.52 -7.09 -5.46
CA LEU A 149 -14.65 -6.07 -4.89
C LEU A 149 -14.74 -6.02 -3.37
N GLU A 150 -15.93 -6.22 -2.79
CA GLU A 150 -16.14 -6.28 -1.34
C GLU A 150 -15.37 -7.44 -0.70
N ASP A 151 -15.33 -8.59 -1.37
CA ASP A 151 -14.55 -9.76 -0.94
C ASP A 151 -13.04 -9.54 -1.11
N LEU A 152 -12.62 -9.01 -2.27
CA LEU A 152 -11.20 -8.91 -2.64
C LEU A 152 -10.47 -7.74 -1.97
N SER A 153 -11.14 -6.60 -1.79
CA SER A 153 -10.48 -5.36 -1.34
C SER A 153 -9.87 -5.46 0.06
N PRO A 154 -10.52 -6.08 1.06
CA PRO A 154 -9.92 -6.27 2.38
C PRO A 154 -8.70 -7.20 2.35
N ALA A 155 -8.79 -8.31 1.63
CA ALA A 155 -7.69 -9.26 1.47
C ALA A 155 -6.48 -8.59 0.80
N PHE A 156 -6.73 -7.83 -0.28
CA PHE A 156 -5.70 -7.07 -0.97
C PHE A 156 -5.07 -5.99 -0.08
N ALA A 157 -5.87 -5.24 0.67
CA ALA A 157 -5.36 -4.23 1.58
C ALA A 157 -4.53 -4.83 2.73
N SER A 158 -4.91 -6.01 3.23
CA SER A 158 -4.09 -6.75 4.20
C SER A 158 -2.77 -7.18 3.60
N LEU A 159 -2.82 -7.87 2.45
CA LEU A 159 -1.62 -8.36 1.77
C LEU A 159 -0.62 -7.24 1.46
N VAL A 160 -1.11 -6.10 0.97
CA VAL A 160 -0.26 -4.92 0.70
C VAL A 160 0.36 -4.39 1.99
N ARG A 161 -0.42 -4.27 3.08
CA ARG A 161 0.12 -3.83 4.38
C ARG A 161 1.20 -4.78 4.90
N ASP A 162 0.94 -6.09 4.81
CA ASP A 162 1.82 -7.13 5.35
C ASP A 162 3.13 -7.23 4.55
N LYS A 163 3.06 -7.10 3.22
CA LYS A 163 4.23 -7.18 2.34
C LYS A 163 5.06 -5.90 2.33
N PHE A 164 4.42 -4.73 2.32
CA PHE A 164 5.12 -3.44 2.19
C PHE A 164 5.51 -2.82 3.53
N GLU A 165 4.95 -3.29 4.65
CA GLU A 165 5.25 -2.82 6.00
C GLU A 165 5.15 -1.28 6.11
N ASP A 166 6.25 -0.60 6.47
CA ASP A 166 6.32 0.85 6.62
C ASP A 166 6.26 1.62 5.29
N LYS A 167 6.36 0.93 4.15
CA LYS A 167 6.25 1.49 2.80
C LYS A 167 4.91 1.19 2.13
N ALA A 168 3.90 0.77 2.88
CA ALA A 168 2.61 0.41 2.32
C ALA A 168 1.89 1.62 1.69
N PRO A 169 1.43 1.52 0.42
CA PRO A 169 0.62 2.56 -0.20
C PRO A 169 -0.75 2.69 0.46
N GLY A 170 -1.39 3.85 0.26
CA GLY A 170 -2.70 4.13 0.81
C GLY A 170 -3.82 3.32 0.16
N MET A 171 -4.39 2.34 0.87
CA MET A 171 -5.46 1.47 0.35
C MET A 171 -6.89 1.98 0.63
N ARG A 172 -7.02 3.09 1.37
CA ARG A 172 -8.32 3.58 1.88
C ARG A 172 -9.30 3.91 0.77
N THR A 173 -8.82 4.49 -0.33
CA THR A 173 -9.64 4.85 -1.48
C THR A 173 -10.39 3.64 -2.03
N LEU A 174 -9.71 2.50 -2.18
CA LEU A 174 -10.34 1.27 -2.62
C LEU A 174 -11.31 0.73 -1.56
N THR A 175 -10.87 0.55 -0.31
CA THR A 175 -11.71 -0.11 0.71
C THR A 175 -12.96 0.70 1.06
N GLU A 176 -12.82 2.01 1.26
CA GLU A 176 -13.96 2.89 1.57
C GLU A 176 -14.78 3.22 0.32
N GLY A 177 -14.14 3.32 -0.85
CA GLY A 177 -14.84 3.50 -2.12
C GLY A 177 -15.78 2.33 -2.40
N VAL A 178 -15.33 1.09 -2.25
CA VAL A 178 -16.16 -0.12 -2.44
C VAL A 178 -17.33 -0.15 -1.45
N LYS A 179 -17.10 0.18 -0.17
CA LYS A 179 -18.21 0.30 0.81
C LYS A 179 -19.26 1.32 0.38
N ARG A 180 -18.85 2.47 -0.16
CA ARG A 180 -19.78 3.50 -0.68
C ARG A 180 -20.56 3.00 -1.89
N LEU A 181 -19.90 2.29 -2.81
CA LEU A 181 -20.58 1.67 -3.97
C LEU A 181 -21.63 0.66 -3.50
N GLN A 182 -21.29 -0.18 -2.52
CA GLN A 182 -22.19 -1.16 -1.92
C GLN A 182 -23.42 -0.49 -1.29
N MET A 183 -23.22 0.60 -0.54
CA MET A 183 -24.33 1.40 0.02
C MET A 183 -25.20 2.08 -1.04
N SER A 184 -24.65 2.33 -2.22
CA SER A 184 -25.34 3.00 -3.34
C SER A 184 -26.06 2.02 -4.27
N LEU A 185 -25.90 0.71 -4.06
CA LEU A 185 -26.63 -0.29 -4.84
C LEU A 185 -28.14 -0.18 -4.59
N PRO A 186 -28.97 -0.24 -5.64
CA PRO A 186 -30.42 -0.32 -5.47
C PRO A 186 -30.79 -1.60 -4.71
N GLU A 187 -31.94 -1.59 -4.02
CA GLU A 187 -32.48 -2.81 -3.39
C GLU A 187 -32.58 -3.94 -4.41
N ALA A 188 -32.04 -5.10 -4.04
CA ALA A 188 -32.03 -6.27 -4.89
C ALA A 188 -33.38 -6.99 -4.84
N SER A 189 -33.94 -7.33 -5.99
CA SER A 189 -35.03 -8.30 -6.04
C SER A 189 -34.54 -9.67 -5.56
N ALA A 190 -35.46 -10.50 -5.06
CA ALA A 190 -35.15 -11.88 -4.65
C ALA A 190 -34.54 -12.71 -5.80
N GLU A 191 -34.88 -12.41 -7.05
CA GLU A 191 -34.30 -13.03 -8.25
C GLU A 191 -32.86 -12.57 -8.50
N GLU A 192 -32.54 -11.30 -8.26
CA GLU A 192 -31.17 -10.78 -8.37
C GLU A 192 -30.27 -11.30 -7.25
N LEU A 193 -30.78 -11.39 -6.01
CA LEU A 193 -30.05 -12.01 -4.91
C LEU A 193 -29.82 -13.50 -5.16
N ALA A 194 -30.83 -14.20 -5.71
CA ALA A 194 -30.69 -15.59 -6.12
C ALA A 194 -29.71 -15.76 -7.29
N ALA A 195 -29.65 -14.81 -8.23
CA ALA A 195 -28.69 -14.83 -9.34
C ALA A 195 -27.26 -14.56 -8.86
N VAL A 196 -27.04 -13.62 -7.93
CA VAL A 196 -25.73 -13.38 -7.30
C VAL A 196 -25.32 -14.59 -6.48
N ALA A 197 -26.21 -15.09 -5.62
CA ALA A 197 -25.95 -16.29 -4.84
C ALA A 197 -25.71 -17.51 -5.73
N ALA A 198 -26.40 -17.66 -6.86
CA ALA A 198 -26.13 -18.74 -7.81
C ALA A 198 -24.81 -18.54 -8.57
N ALA A 199 -24.44 -17.31 -8.92
CA ALA A 199 -23.14 -17.03 -9.53
C ALA A 199 -21.98 -17.35 -8.57
N VAL A 200 -22.16 -17.07 -7.28
CA VAL A 200 -21.18 -17.33 -6.20
C VAL A 200 -21.23 -18.78 -5.69
N ALA A 201 -22.39 -19.47 -5.70
CA ALA A 201 -22.56 -20.81 -5.11
C ALA A 201 -22.46 -21.95 -6.13
N LYS A 202 -22.75 -21.72 -7.42
CA LYS A 202 -22.47 -22.70 -8.49
C LYS A 202 -20.96 -22.91 -8.68
N GLU A 203 -20.18 -22.15 -7.94
CA GLU A 203 -18.72 -22.13 -7.85
C GLU A 203 -18.17 -23.04 -6.74
N GLU A 204 -18.80 -23.11 -5.56
CA GLU A 204 -18.37 -24.02 -4.49
C GLU A 204 -18.62 -25.51 -4.85
N ALA A 205 -19.62 -25.76 -5.70
CA ALA A 205 -19.89 -27.08 -6.29
C ALA A 205 -19.06 -27.39 -7.56
N ALA A 206 -18.26 -26.43 -8.05
CA ALA A 206 -17.41 -26.56 -9.24
C ALA A 206 -15.92 -26.32 -8.95
N ALA A 207 -15.51 -26.44 -7.68
CA ALA A 207 -14.17 -26.90 -7.40
C ALA A 207 -13.98 -28.20 -8.20
N PRO A 208 -12.90 -28.36 -9.00
CA PRO A 208 -12.59 -29.69 -9.46
C PRO A 208 -12.50 -30.57 -8.21
N GLU A 209 -13.19 -31.71 -8.19
CA GLU A 209 -12.71 -32.82 -7.36
C GLU A 209 -11.19 -32.85 -7.55
N PRO A 210 -10.38 -32.99 -6.49
CA PRO A 210 -8.95 -33.14 -6.68
C PRO A 210 -8.79 -34.21 -7.74
N GLU A 211 -8.18 -33.85 -8.89
CA GLU A 211 -7.80 -34.87 -9.86
C GLU A 211 -7.12 -35.96 -9.03
N PRO A 212 -7.56 -37.23 -9.15
CA PRO A 212 -6.92 -38.29 -8.38
C PRO A 212 -5.44 -38.15 -8.70
N ALA A 213 -4.64 -37.96 -7.64
CA ALA A 213 -3.20 -37.93 -7.75
C ALA A 213 -2.79 -39.02 -8.74
N PRO A 214 -1.92 -38.74 -9.73
CA PRO A 214 -1.52 -39.74 -10.70
C PRO A 214 -1.17 -40.98 -9.90
N THR A 215 -1.89 -42.06 -10.18
CA THR A 215 -1.66 -43.34 -9.52
C THR A 215 -0.18 -43.61 -9.73
N PRO A 216 0.63 -43.83 -8.67
CA PRO A 216 2.01 -44.23 -8.89
C PRO A 216 1.95 -45.46 -9.80
N GLU A 217 2.62 -45.37 -10.95
CA GLU A 217 2.81 -46.56 -11.79
C GLU A 217 3.31 -47.67 -10.88
N PRO A 218 2.77 -48.89 -11.00
CA PRO A 218 3.18 -49.99 -10.14
C PRO A 218 4.69 -50.17 -10.31
N GLU A 219 5.42 -50.05 -9.20
CA GLU A 219 6.80 -50.52 -9.13
C GLU A 219 6.83 -51.94 -9.73
N PRO A 220 7.69 -52.19 -10.72
CA PRO A 220 7.83 -53.54 -11.26
C PRO A 220 8.23 -54.47 -10.12
N ALA A 221 7.47 -55.57 -9.98
CA ALA A 221 7.75 -56.61 -9.00
C ALA A 221 9.23 -57.04 -9.08
N PRO A 222 9.87 -57.35 -7.94
CA PRO A 222 11.24 -57.85 -7.94
C PRO A 222 11.29 -59.17 -8.70
N THR A 223 11.86 -59.13 -9.91
CA THR A 223 12.33 -60.33 -10.58
C THR A 223 13.46 -60.95 -9.74
N PRO A 224 13.45 -62.27 -9.55
CA PRO A 224 14.47 -62.96 -8.76
C PRO A 224 15.86 -62.72 -9.35
N GLU A 225 16.82 -62.45 -8.47
CA GLU A 225 18.24 -62.31 -8.78
C GLU A 225 18.71 -63.52 -9.62
N PRO A 226 19.24 -63.32 -10.83
CA PRO A 226 20.00 -64.35 -11.51
C PRO A 226 21.37 -64.50 -10.82
N GLU A 227 21.77 -65.75 -10.60
CA GLU A 227 23.09 -66.11 -10.07
C GLU A 227 24.21 -65.42 -10.86
N PRO A 228 25.29 -64.96 -10.19
CA PRO A 228 26.38 -64.27 -10.85
C PRO A 228 27.14 -65.22 -11.79
N VAL A 229 27.12 -64.90 -13.08
CA VAL A 229 28.03 -65.45 -14.09
C VAL A 229 29.33 -64.65 -14.01
N PRO A 230 30.52 -65.28 -14.01
CA PRO A 230 31.79 -64.57 -13.88
C PRO A 230 32.03 -63.59 -15.05
N GLU A 231 32.41 -62.36 -14.70
CA GLU A 231 32.85 -61.32 -15.64
C GLU A 231 34.14 -61.74 -16.38
N PRO A 232 34.24 -61.49 -17.69
CA PRO A 232 35.50 -61.61 -18.43
C PRO A 232 36.45 -60.45 -18.08
N GLU A 233 37.75 -60.76 -18.00
CA GLU A 233 38.83 -59.78 -17.79
C GLU A 233 38.84 -58.71 -18.89
N PRO A 234 38.99 -57.41 -18.56
CA PRO A 234 39.08 -56.34 -19.54
C PRO A 234 40.43 -56.37 -20.29
N GLU A 235 40.37 -56.23 -21.62
CA GLU A 235 41.53 -55.93 -22.46
C GLU A 235 42.11 -54.54 -22.14
N PRO A 236 43.44 -54.34 -22.23
CA PRO A 236 44.05 -53.04 -21.94
C PRO A 236 43.76 -52.02 -23.04
N GLU A 237 43.17 -50.89 -22.66
CA GLU A 237 43.03 -49.69 -23.50
C GLU A 237 44.41 -49.05 -23.79
N PRO A 238 44.61 -48.44 -24.97
CA PRO A 238 45.86 -47.77 -25.34
C PRO A 238 46.11 -46.51 -24.50
N GLU A 239 47.38 -46.33 -24.09
CA GLU A 239 47.85 -45.17 -23.34
C GLU A 239 47.58 -43.85 -24.08
N PRO A 240 47.02 -42.83 -23.43
CA PRO A 240 46.83 -41.51 -24.03
C PRO A 240 48.18 -40.79 -24.22
N GLU A 241 48.39 -40.21 -25.40
CA GLU A 241 49.51 -39.30 -25.66
C GLU A 241 49.45 -38.09 -24.70
N PRO A 242 50.60 -37.59 -24.22
CA PRO A 242 50.64 -36.47 -23.29
C PRO A 242 50.15 -35.18 -23.97
N VAL A 243 49.03 -34.65 -23.47
CA VAL A 243 48.56 -33.30 -23.79
C VAL A 243 49.59 -32.31 -23.24
N PRO A 244 50.06 -31.32 -24.02
CA PRO A 244 51.02 -30.32 -23.54
C PRO A 244 50.46 -29.59 -22.32
N GLU A 245 51.30 -29.43 -21.29
CA GLU A 245 50.97 -28.68 -20.08
C GLU A 245 50.53 -27.26 -20.47
N PRO A 246 49.39 -26.76 -19.95
CA PRO A 246 49.01 -25.38 -20.15
C PRO A 246 50.08 -24.48 -19.54
N GLU A 247 50.59 -23.54 -20.34
CA GLU A 247 51.46 -22.48 -19.85
C GLU A 247 50.77 -21.76 -18.68
N PRO A 248 51.50 -21.40 -17.61
CA PRO A 248 50.92 -20.73 -16.47
C PRO A 248 50.30 -19.41 -16.93
N VAL A 249 48.99 -19.31 -16.76
CA VAL A 249 48.27 -18.04 -16.92
C VAL A 249 48.89 -17.08 -15.89
N PRO A 250 49.40 -15.89 -16.28
CA PRO A 250 49.99 -14.96 -15.35
C PRO A 250 48.98 -14.66 -14.23
N GLU A 251 49.46 -14.75 -12.98
CA GLU A 251 48.67 -14.32 -11.83
C GLU A 251 48.17 -12.89 -12.09
N PRO A 252 46.87 -12.62 -11.91
CA PRO A 252 46.36 -11.27 -12.04
C PRO A 252 47.13 -10.38 -11.07
N GLU A 253 47.76 -9.33 -11.60
CA GLU A 253 48.37 -8.30 -10.76
C GLU A 253 47.34 -7.85 -9.72
N PRO A 254 47.73 -7.69 -8.44
CA PRO A 254 46.81 -7.23 -7.42
C PRO A 254 46.22 -5.91 -7.88
N ALA A 255 44.89 -5.86 -7.97
CA ALA A 255 44.17 -4.63 -8.26
C ALA A 255 44.67 -3.56 -7.28
N PRO A 256 44.96 -2.32 -7.76
CA PRO A 256 45.43 -1.26 -6.89
C PRO A 256 44.47 -1.13 -5.70
N GLU A 257 45.02 -1.06 -4.50
CA GLU A 257 44.25 -0.74 -3.30
C GLU A 257 43.44 0.53 -3.62
N PRO A 258 42.11 0.52 -3.39
CA PRO A 258 41.31 1.71 -3.62
C PRO A 258 41.92 2.84 -2.80
N GLU A 259 42.28 3.94 -3.46
CA GLU A 259 42.69 5.16 -2.77
C GLU A 259 41.62 5.48 -1.72
N PRO A 260 42.02 5.89 -0.50
CA PRO A 260 41.07 6.21 0.54
C PRO A 260 40.13 7.28 -0.02
N VAL A 261 38.86 6.90 -0.14
CA VAL A 261 37.79 7.85 -0.48
C VAL A 261 37.89 8.95 0.59
N PRO A 262 38.08 10.22 0.22
CA PRO A 262 38.17 11.30 1.20
C PRO A 262 36.95 11.20 2.12
N GLU A 263 37.18 11.24 3.44
CA GLU A 263 36.10 11.30 4.41
C GLU A 263 35.13 12.40 3.95
N PRO A 264 33.83 12.11 3.89
CA PRO A 264 32.86 13.13 3.51
C PRO A 264 33.06 14.31 4.45
N GLU A 265 33.36 15.48 3.88
CA GLU A 265 33.37 16.71 4.66
C GLU A 265 32.06 16.78 5.45
N PRO A 266 32.10 17.14 6.74
CA PRO A 266 30.89 17.24 7.54
C PRO A 266 29.90 18.12 6.78
N THR A 267 28.79 17.52 6.35
CA THR A 267 27.68 18.27 5.78
C THR A 267 27.32 19.34 6.79
N PRO A 268 27.32 20.63 6.41
CA PRO A 268 26.95 21.69 7.33
C PRO A 268 25.61 21.33 7.96
N GLU A 269 25.52 21.45 9.29
CA GLU A 269 24.27 21.25 10.00
C GLU A 269 23.19 22.07 9.27
N PRO A 270 22.02 21.47 8.97
CA PRO A 270 20.96 22.19 8.31
C PRO A 270 20.66 23.43 9.14
N GLU A 271 20.82 24.60 8.53
CA GLU A 271 20.40 25.86 9.14
C GLU A 271 18.95 25.68 9.60
N PRO A 272 18.59 26.16 10.82
CA PRO A 272 17.24 26.03 11.32
C PRO A 272 16.28 26.59 10.28
N THR A 273 15.40 25.73 9.77
CA THR A 273 14.31 26.14 8.89
C THR A 273 13.58 27.29 9.60
N PRO A 274 13.50 28.49 8.99
CA PRO A 274 12.77 29.60 9.59
C PRO A 274 11.34 29.13 9.91
N GLU A 275 10.89 29.44 11.12
CA GLU A 275 9.51 29.16 11.54
C GLU A 275 8.57 29.71 10.44
N PRO A 276 7.56 28.95 10.03
CA PRO A 276 6.61 29.42 9.03
C PRO A 276 5.98 30.72 9.54
N GLU A 277 6.17 31.80 8.78
CA GLU A 277 5.49 33.06 9.06
C GLU A 277 3.98 32.79 9.14
N PRO A 278 3.27 33.41 10.11
CA PRO A 278 1.84 33.21 10.25
C PRO A 278 1.13 33.53 8.94
N ALA A 279 0.26 32.62 8.50
CA ALA A 279 -0.53 32.79 7.30
C ALA A 279 -1.22 34.16 7.32
N PRO A 280 -1.12 34.96 6.24
CA PRO A 280 -1.79 36.26 6.17
C PRO A 280 -3.29 36.04 6.38
N GLU A 281 -3.89 36.90 7.22
CA GLU A 281 -5.35 36.95 7.37
C GLU A 281 -5.99 37.08 5.98
N PRO A 282 -7.10 36.38 5.72
CA PRO A 282 -7.77 36.45 4.43
C PRO A 282 -8.15 37.90 4.13
N GLU A 283 -7.62 38.44 3.04
CA GLU A 283 -8.02 39.73 2.51
C GLU A 283 -9.55 39.71 2.24
N PRO A 284 -10.27 40.79 2.60
CA PRO A 284 -11.70 40.87 2.35
C PRO A 284 -12.00 40.71 0.86
N GLU A 285 -13.03 39.90 0.55
CA GLU A 285 -13.50 39.67 -0.81
C GLU A 285 -13.68 41.01 -1.55
N PRO A 286 -13.07 41.19 -2.74
CA PRO A 286 -13.21 42.42 -3.50
C PRO A 286 -14.66 42.60 -3.95
N GLU A 287 -15.19 43.80 -3.73
CA GLU A 287 -16.51 44.20 -4.23
C GLU A 287 -16.60 43.99 -5.75
N PRO A 288 -17.76 43.53 -6.28
CA PRO A 288 -17.92 43.26 -7.70
C PRO A 288 -17.64 44.51 -8.53
N ALA A 289 -16.69 44.37 -9.47
CA ALA A 289 -16.29 45.43 -10.38
C ALA A 289 -17.49 45.88 -11.26
N PRO A 290 -17.61 47.19 -11.54
CA PRO A 290 -18.64 47.70 -12.45
C PRO A 290 -18.43 47.17 -13.88
N GLU A 291 -19.54 46.95 -14.60
CA GLU A 291 -19.57 46.45 -15.98
C GLU A 291 -18.65 47.28 -16.91
N PRO A 292 -17.88 46.63 -17.80
CA PRO A 292 -16.94 47.31 -18.68
C PRO A 292 -17.68 48.15 -19.73
N GLU A 293 -17.29 49.43 -19.85
CA GLU A 293 -17.67 50.30 -20.96
C GLU A 293 -17.10 49.76 -22.29
N PRO A 294 -17.79 49.99 -23.43
CA PRO A 294 -17.41 49.42 -24.72
C PRO A 294 -16.02 49.90 -25.19
N GLU A 295 -15.22 48.94 -25.64
CA GLU A 295 -13.85 49.14 -26.13
C GLU A 295 -13.81 50.07 -27.36
N PRO A 296 -12.87 51.05 -27.40
CA PRO A 296 -12.60 51.84 -28.60
C PRO A 296 -11.85 51.02 -29.67
N GLU A 297 -12.13 51.34 -30.95
CA GLU A 297 -11.52 50.68 -32.12
C GLU A 297 -9.98 50.74 -32.09
N PRO A 298 -9.29 49.64 -32.50
CA PRO A 298 -7.83 49.56 -32.43
C PRO A 298 -7.15 50.51 -33.43
N GLU A 299 -6.22 51.33 -32.93
CA GLU A 299 -5.28 52.10 -33.74
C GLU A 299 -4.27 51.18 -34.45
N PRO A 300 -3.78 51.55 -35.64
CA PRO A 300 -2.92 50.69 -36.45
C PRO A 300 -1.54 50.44 -35.84
N GLU A 301 -1.08 49.19 -35.94
CA GLU A 301 0.23 48.71 -35.48
C GLU A 301 1.42 49.51 -36.09
N PRO A 302 2.43 49.90 -35.30
CA PRO A 302 3.65 50.51 -35.81
C PRO A 302 4.57 49.47 -36.48
N GLU A 303 5.23 49.89 -37.57
CA GLU A 303 6.19 49.09 -38.34
C GLU A 303 7.41 48.67 -37.49
N PRO A 304 7.98 47.47 -37.71
CA PRO A 304 9.11 46.97 -36.94
C PRO A 304 10.40 47.73 -37.26
N GLU A 305 11.11 48.17 -36.20
CA GLU A 305 12.45 48.74 -36.28
C GLU A 305 13.51 47.67 -36.65
N PRO A 306 14.56 48.05 -37.39
CA PRO A 306 15.57 47.11 -37.89
C PRO A 306 16.54 46.58 -36.81
N GLU A 307 16.93 45.31 -36.97
CA GLU A 307 17.90 44.61 -36.12
C GLU A 307 19.29 45.31 -36.10
N PRO A 308 19.95 45.43 -34.92
CA PRO A 308 21.30 45.97 -34.82
C PRO A 308 22.37 44.97 -35.29
N GLU A 309 23.37 45.49 -36.03
CA GLU A 309 24.55 44.75 -36.51
C GLU A 309 25.48 44.28 -35.37
N PRO A 310 26.23 43.17 -35.55
CA PRO A 310 27.11 42.62 -34.52
C PRO A 310 28.39 43.46 -34.33
N GLU A 311 28.70 43.79 -33.07
CA GLU A 311 29.97 44.44 -32.68
C GLU A 311 31.17 43.48 -32.72
N PRO A 312 32.39 43.97 -33.05
CA PRO A 312 33.59 43.16 -33.26
C PRO A 312 34.30 42.72 -31.98
N GLU A 313 35.00 41.57 -32.06
CA GLU A 313 35.83 40.97 -31.01
C GLU A 313 36.98 41.89 -30.55
N PRO A 314 37.28 41.96 -29.23
CA PRO A 314 38.43 42.70 -28.72
C PRO A 314 39.76 41.92 -28.83
N GLU A 315 40.81 42.63 -29.28
CA GLU A 315 42.20 42.18 -29.36
C GLU A 315 42.87 41.98 -27.98
N PRO A 316 43.94 41.14 -27.88
CA PRO A 316 44.62 40.83 -26.63
C PRO A 316 45.53 41.96 -26.13
N GLU A 317 45.38 42.36 -24.87
CA GLU A 317 46.28 43.31 -24.20
C GLU A 317 47.58 42.64 -23.65
N PRO A 318 48.72 43.37 -23.63
CA PRO A 318 50.04 42.86 -23.31
C PRO A 318 50.38 42.79 -21.81
N GLU A 319 51.34 41.92 -21.48
CA GLU A 319 51.87 41.61 -20.14
C GLU A 319 52.41 42.83 -19.35
N PRO A 320 52.12 42.96 -18.04
CA PRO A 320 52.82 43.86 -17.15
C PRO A 320 54.10 43.25 -16.53
N ALA A 321 55.16 44.07 -16.53
CA ALA A 321 56.48 43.84 -15.93
C ALA A 321 56.46 43.83 -14.38
N PRO A 322 57.52 43.34 -13.70
CA PRO A 322 57.50 43.04 -12.27
C PRO A 322 57.72 44.28 -11.38
N GLU A 323 56.93 44.39 -10.30
CA GLU A 323 57.11 45.34 -9.20
C GLU A 323 57.63 44.64 -7.91
N PRO A 324 58.30 45.39 -7.01
CA PRO A 324 59.29 44.85 -6.07
C PRO A 324 58.72 44.27 -4.75
N GLU A 325 59.55 43.45 -4.10
CA GLU A 325 59.31 42.76 -2.84
C GLU A 325 58.89 43.69 -1.67
N PRO A 326 57.83 43.36 -0.91
CA PRO A 326 57.58 43.94 0.39
C PRO A 326 58.24 43.11 1.51
N ALA A 327 59.01 43.82 2.34
CA ALA A 327 59.63 43.32 3.55
C ALA A 327 58.60 42.79 4.58
N THR A 328 59.01 41.74 5.29
CA THR A 328 58.26 41.05 6.34
C THR A 328 57.89 41.97 7.51
N ALA A 329 56.59 42.21 7.73
CA ALA A 329 56.05 42.70 8.99
C ALA A 329 55.57 41.51 9.86
N PRO A 330 55.79 41.52 11.19
CA PRO A 330 55.36 40.42 12.07
C PRO A 330 53.82 40.39 12.25
N PRO A 331 53.25 39.21 12.55
CA PRO A 331 51.79 39.04 12.68
C PRO A 331 51.22 39.78 13.91
N PRO A 332 49.95 40.24 13.84
CA PRO A 332 49.27 40.87 14.97
C PRO A 332 48.91 39.86 16.08
N PRO A 333 48.75 40.31 17.34
CA PRO A 333 48.35 39.45 18.45
C PRO A 333 46.87 39.00 18.33
N PRO A 334 46.50 37.87 18.94
CA PRO A 334 45.14 37.36 18.90
C PRO A 334 44.14 38.28 19.64
N PRO A 335 42.87 38.31 19.21
CA PRO A 335 41.84 39.13 19.84
C PRO A 335 41.49 38.64 21.26
N PRO A 336 41.00 39.53 22.14
CA PRO A 336 40.55 39.14 23.47
C PRO A 336 39.28 38.27 23.41
N PRO A 337 39.04 37.41 24.42
CA PRO A 337 37.85 36.57 24.48
C PRO A 337 36.57 37.42 24.61
N PRO A 338 35.43 36.92 24.10
CA PRO A 338 34.16 37.64 24.18
C PRO A 338 33.68 37.76 25.64
N PRO A 339 32.93 38.83 25.96
CA PRO A 339 32.34 39.00 27.29
C PRO A 339 31.27 37.91 27.57
N PRO A 340 31.04 37.57 28.84
CA PRO A 340 30.01 36.61 29.20
C PRO A 340 28.60 37.12 28.81
N PRO A 341 27.67 36.21 28.47
CA PRO A 341 26.32 36.61 28.08
C PRO A 341 25.57 37.29 29.24
N PRO A 342 24.67 38.23 28.94
CA PRO A 342 23.84 38.88 29.96
C PRO A 342 22.91 37.86 30.63
N PRO A 343 22.51 38.10 31.91
CA PRO A 343 21.55 37.23 32.59
C PRO A 343 20.19 37.23 31.87
N PRO A 344 19.44 36.13 31.93
CA PRO A 344 18.15 36.02 31.25
C PRO A 344 17.14 37.04 31.81
N PRO A 345 16.24 37.58 30.97
CA PRO A 345 15.19 38.48 31.43
C PRO A 345 14.20 37.75 32.37
N PRO A 346 13.54 38.47 33.29
CA PRO A 346 12.53 37.88 34.16
C PRO A 346 11.37 37.27 33.33
N PRO A 347 10.74 36.19 33.80
CA PRO A 347 9.64 35.55 33.08
C PRO A 347 8.48 36.53 32.89
N LYS A 348 7.98 36.63 31.66
CA LYS A 348 6.76 37.38 31.33
C LYS A 348 5.57 36.76 32.10
N PRO A 349 4.63 37.57 32.63
CA PRO A 349 3.43 37.03 33.25
C PRO A 349 2.63 36.19 32.24
N GLU A 350 2.22 34.99 32.66
CA GLU A 350 1.42 34.08 31.84
C GLU A 350 0.11 34.74 31.40
N PRO A 351 -0.27 34.63 30.11
CA PRO A 351 -1.57 35.09 29.65
C PRO A 351 -2.69 34.33 30.38
N PRO A 352 -3.83 34.99 30.67
CA PRO A 352 -4.95 34.32 31.33
C PRO A 352 -5.44 33.14 30.48
N LYS A 353 -5.67 32.00 31.14
CA LYS A 353 -6.18 30.79 30.48
C LYS A 353 -7.47 31.12 29.72
N PRO A 354 -7.61 30.68 28.45
CA PRO A 354 -8.84 30.87 27.71
C PRO A 354 -10.00 30.18 28.45
N PRO A 355 -11.22 30.74 28.35
CA PRO A 355 -12.40 30.11 28.94
C PRO A 355 -12.60 28.70 28.37
N PRO A 356 -13.11 27.75 29.16
CA PRO A 356 -13.38 26.40 28.67
C PRO A 356 -14.36 26.46 27.49
N PRO A 357 -14.18 25.58 26.48
CA PRO A 357 -15.09 25.54 25.33
C PRO A 357 -16.53 25.25 25.79
N PRO A 358 -17.54 25.74 25.04
CA PRO A 358 -18.92 25.43 25.34
C PRO A 358 -19.16 23.91 25.33
N PRO A 359 -20.09 23.39 26.16
CA PRO A 359 -20.40 21.98 26.18
C PRO A 359 -20.87 21.52 24.79
N PRO A 360 -20.50 20.30 24.35
CA PRO A 360 -20.91 19.79 23.06
C PRO A 360 -22.44 19.74 22.96
N PRO A 361 -23.00 19.91 21.75
CA PRO A 361 -24.44 19.79 21.56
C PRO A 361 -24.93 18.42 22.04
N PRO A 362 -26.16 18.34 22.58
CA PRO A 362 -26.73 17.05 22.99
C PRO A 362 -26.73 16.08 21.80
N LYS A 363 -26.15 14.89 22.00
CA LYS A 363 -26.13 13.82 20.98
C LYS A 363 -27.57 13.57 20.52
N PRO A 364 -27.82 13.42 19.21
CA PRO A 364 -29.15 13.06 18.71
C PRO A 364 -29.62 11.77 19.37
N GLU A 365 -30.89 11.73 19.81
CA GLU A 365 -31.49 10.52 20.38
C GLU A 365 -31.53 9.43 19.31
N VAL A 366 -30.58 8.50 19.38
CA VAL A 366 -30.54 7.31 18.53
C VAL A 366 -31.74 6.44 18.92
N PRO A 367 -32.58 5.99 17.96
CA PRO A 367 -33.66 5.07 18.27
C PRO A 367 -33.09 3.80 18.91
N ALA A 368 -33.71 3.35 20.01
CA ALA A 368 -33.25 2.20 20.77
C ALA A 368 -33.02 0.99 19.84
N SER A 369 -31.78 0.52 19.80
CA SER A 369 -31.39 -0.60 18.94
C SER A 369 -32.21 -1.85 19.32
N PRO A 370 -32.71 -2.61 18.34
CA PRO A 370 -33.42 -3.87 18.63
C PRO A 370 -32.52 -4.89 19.35
N TRP A 371 -31.20 -4.65 19.37
CA TRP A 371 -30.20 -5.50 19.99
C TRP A 371 -29.85 -5.08 21.43
N THR A 372 -30.25 -3.89 21.88
CA THR A 372 -29.98 -3.38 23.25
C THR A 372 -30.51 -4.34 24.32
N SER A 373 -31.67 -4.96 24.08
CA SER A 373 -32.28 -5.91 25.02
C SER A 373 -31.41 -7.15 25.29
N ARG A 374 -30.56 -7.57 24.33
CA ARG A 374 -29.66 -8.72 24.49
C ARG A 374 -28.50 -8.45 25.45
N VAL A 375 -28.12 -7.18 25.58
CA VAL A 375 -26.95 -6.74 26.35
C VAL A 375 -27.30 -5.83 27.52
N ALA A 376 -28.59 -5.64 27.81
CA ALA A 376 -29.11 -4.71 28.81
C ALA A 376 -28.40 -4.83 30.17
N ASN A 377 -28.16 -6.06 30.63
CA ASN A 377 -27.52 -6.32 31.93
C ASN A 377 -26.01 -6.06 31.96
N LEU A 378 -25.36 -5.87 30.80
CA LEU A 378 -23.92 -5.62 30.66
C LEU A 378 -23.59 -4.13 30.43
N ILE A 379 -24.57 -3.36 29.98
CA ILE A 379 -24.43 -1.93 29.63
C ILE A 379 -24.84 -0.99 30.77
N GLU A 380 -25.34 -1.51 31.89
CA GLU A 380 -25.64 -0.71 33.08
C GLU A 380 -24.37 -0.04 33.63
N PRO A 381 -24.40 1.25 34.01
CA PRO A 381 -23.27 1.91 34.65
C PRO A 381 -22.75 1.15 35.88
N ILE A 382 -21.44 1.08 36.04
CA ILE A 382 -20.84 0.54 37.26
C ILE A 382 -21.20 1.48 38.43
N PRO A 383 -21.73 0.97 39.55
CA PRO A 383 -22.09 1.82 40.68
C PRO A 383 -20.90 2.62 41.22
N GLY A 384 -21.02 3.94 41.26
CA GLY A 384 -20.00 4.81 41.82
C GLY A 384 -19.74 6.07 40.98
N PRO A 385 -18.69 6.85 41.30
CA PRO A 385 -18.37 8.09 40.60
C PRO A 385 -17.82 7.90 39.19
N LYS A 386 -17.44 6.66 38.82
CA LYS A 386 -16.92 6.31 37.50
C LYS A 386 -17.88 5.32 36.83
N PRO A 387 -18.80 5.78 35.95
CA PRO A 387 -19.76 4.91 35.26
C PRO A 387 -19.12 3.77 34.45
N ALA A 388 -17.91 4.00 33.92
CA ALA A 388 -17.11 3.01 33.21
C ALA A 388 -16.34 2.05 34.15
N GLY A 389 -16.40 2.27 35.47
CA GLY A 389 -15.66 1.50 36.47
C GLY A 389 -14.18 1.86 36.57
N GLU A 390 -13.37 0.88 36.98
CA GLU A 390 -11.92 1.04 37.20
C GLU A 390 -11.10 0.33 36.11
N GLU A 391 -9.82 0.66 36.03
CA GLU A 391 -8.87 -0.06 35.17
C GLU A 391 -8.63 -1.46 35.76
N THR A 392 -8.97 -2.50 34.99
CA THR A 392 -8.90 -3.89 35.46
C THR A 392 -7.73 -4.66 34.87
N ARG A 393 -6.79 -4.00 34.18
CA ARG A 393 -5.68 -4.67 33.47
C ARG A 393 -4.90 -5.66 34.35
N TYR A 394 -4.77 -5.37 35.64
CA TYR A 394 -4.08 -6.19 36.64
C TYR A 394 -5.02 -6.94 37.59
N ASP A 395 -6.33 -6.88 37.35
CA ASP A 395 -7.30 -7.68 38.11
C ASP A 395 -7.11 -9.17 37.78
N ASN A 396 -7.29 -10.03 38.78
CA ASN A 396 -7.13 -11.47 38.60
C ASN A 396 -8.08 -12.01 37.52
N ASP A 397 -9.32 -11.51 37.47
CA ASP A 397 -10.32 -11.98 36.52
C ASP A 397 -9.97 -11.55 35.09
N HIS A 398 -9.40 -10.36 34.92
CA HIS A 398 -8.92 -9.90 33.61
C HIS A 398 -7.71 -10.72 33.18
N THR A 399 -6.76 -10.96 34.09
CA THR A 399 -5.55 -11.75 33.81
C THR A 399 -5.91 -13.18 33.40
N GLU A 400 -6.82 -13.83 34.14
CA GLU A 400 -7.30 -15.16 33.78
C GLU A 400 -8.06 -15.18 32.46
N LEU A 401 -8.88 -14.15 32.20
CA LEU A 401 -9.63 -14.04 30.95
C LEU A 401 -8.69 -13.87 29.75
N ARG A 402 -7.69 -13.00 29.86
CA ARG A 402 -6.66 -12.82 28.82
C ARG A 402 -5.86 -14.09 28.61
N GLY A 403 -5.43 -14.75 29.69
CA GLY A 403 -4.67 -16.00 29.61
C GLY A 403 -5.42 -17.13 28.90
N GLU A 404 -6.76 -17.13 28.89
CA GLU A 404 -7.53 -18.05 28.05
C GLU A 404 -7.50 -17.66 26.57
N VAL A 405 -7.63 -16.37 26.25
CA VAL A 405 -7.60 -15.88 24.87
C VAL A 405 -6.21 -16.02 24.24
N ASP A 406 -5.15 -15.75 24.99
CA ASP A 406 -3.75 -15.85 24.54
C ASP A 406 -3.37 -17.28 24.10
N LYS A 407 -4.13 -18.31 24.52
CA LYS A 407 -3.92 -19.69 24.05
C LYS A 407 -4.13 -19.83 22.54
N LEU A 408 -4.91 -18.96 21.90
CA LEU A 408 -5.09 -18.95 20.44
C LEU A 408 -3.79 -18.69 19.67
N GLU A 409 -2.88 -17.92 20.26
CA GLU A 409 -1.60 -17.55 19.65
C GLU A 409 -0.46 -18.49 20.10
N SER A 410 -0.73 -19.38 21.05
CA SER A 410 0.26 -20.27 21.62
C SER A 410 0.31 -21.61 20.89
N LEU A 411 1.48 -21.93 20.32
CA LEU A 411 1.75 -23.23 19.69
C LEU A 411 1.68 -24.42 20.67
N THR A 412 1.74 -24.16 21.98
CA THR A 412 1.67 -25.17 23.04
C THR A 412 0.46 -24.97 23.97
N GLY A 413 -0.35 -23.94 23.72
CA GLY A 413 -1.58 -23.66 24.44
C GLY A 413 -2.65 -24.63 23.97
N GLY A 414 -3.27 -25.35 24.91
CA GLY A 414 -4.48 -26.12 24.61
C GLY A 414 -5.64 -25.20 24.19
N GLU A 415 -6.79 -25.78 23.85
CA GLU A 415 -7.96 -24.99 23.46
C GLU A 415 -8.41 -24.01 24.57
N PRO A 416 -8.76 -22.76 24.22
CA PRO A 416 -9.36 -21.81 25.16
C PRO A 416 -10.64 -22.34 25.80
N ASP A 417 -10.81 -22.13 27.11
CA ASP A 417 -12.08 -22.36 27.79
C ASP A 417 -13.00 -21.14 27.57
N TRP A 418 -13.74 -21.16 26.46
CA TRP A 418 -14.65 -20.08 26.08
C TRP A 418 -15.78 -19.86 27.09
N LEU A 419 -16.20 -20.90 27.81
CA LEU A 419 -17.20 -20.76 28.87
C LEU A 419 -16.63 -19.99 30.07
N LYS A 420 -15.35 -20.20 30.39
CA LYS A 420 -14.61 -19.40 31.36
C LYS A 420 -14.45 -17.96 30.90
N VAL A 421 -14.06 -17.70 29.65
CA VAL A 421 -13.96 -16.34 29.09
C VAL A 421 -15.30 -15.60 29.19
N LYS A 422 -16.41 -16.23 28.76
CA LYS A 422 -17.76 -15.64 28.85
C LYS A 422 -18.14 -15.31 30.30
N ARG A 423 -17.90 -16.22 31.24
CA ARG A 423 -18.21 -16.03 32.67
C ARG A 423 -17.38 -14.89 33.29
N LEU A 424 -16.07 -14.86 33.03
CA LEU A 424 -15.18 -13.82 33.54
C LEU A 424 -15.52 -12.45 32.94
N GLY A 425 -15.76 -12.39 31.63
CA GLY A 425 -16.15 -11.18 30.92
C GLY A 425 -17.47 -10.63 31.44
N THR A 426 -18.48 -11.49 31.64
CA THR A 426 -19.76 -11.10 32.26
C THR A 426 -19.56 -10.45 33.62
N ARG A 427 -18.73 -11.05 34.49
CA ARG A 427 -18.49 -10.53 35.84
C ARG A 427 -17.77 -9.18 35.81
N LEU A 428 -16.68 -9.08 35.03
CA LEU A 428 -15.93 -7.83 34.86
C LEU A 428 -16.82 -6.70 34.35
N LEU A 429 -17.61 -6.98 33.30
CA LEU A 429 -18.49 -6.00 32.68
C LEU A 429 -19.64 -5.55 33.58
N ARG A 430 -20.16 -6.43 34.44
CA ARG A 430 -21.24 -6.08 35.36
C ARG A 430 -20.77 -5.36 36.61
N GLU A 431 -19.59 -5.70 37.11
CA GLU A 431 -19.20 -5.34 38.47
C GLU A 431 -18.04 -4.34 38.53
N LYS A 432 -17.14 -4.32 37.54
CA LYS A 432 -15.85 -3.62 37.67
C LYS A 432 -15.53 -2.63 36.57
N THR A 433 -15.85 -2.91 35.30
CA THR A 433 -15.29 -2.12 34.19
C THR A 433 -16.14 -2.15 32.92
N LYS A 434 -15.99 -1.13 32.06
CA LYS A 434 -16.48 -1.09 30.67
C LYS A 434 -15.32 -1.06 29.67
N ASP A 435 -14.26 -1.80 29.98
CA ASP A 435 -13.04 -1.92 29.17
C ASP A 435 -13.31 -2.61 27.82
N LEU A 436 -12.96 -1.95 26.71
CA LEU A 436 -13.18 -2.45 25.35
C LEU A 436 -12.42 -3.77 25.06
N THR A 437 -11.29 -4.01 25.71
CA THR A 437 -10.54 -5.26 25.61
C THR A 437 -11.37 -6.41 26.20
N VAL A 438 -11.97 -6.19 27.37
CA VAL A 438 -12.86 -7.18 28.01
C VAL A 438 -14.10 -7.42 27.16
N VAL A 439 -14.67 -6.36 26.56
CA VAL A 439 -15.80 -6.47 25.62
C VAL A 439 -15.42 -7.30 24.40
N ALA A 440 -14.25 -7.06 23.79
CA ALA A 440 -13.79 -7.79 22.61
C ALA A 440 -13.59 -9.28 22.90
N TYR A 441 -12.95 -9.61 24.02
CA TYR A 441 -12.78 -11.00 24.46
C TYR A 441 -14.12 -11.68 24.77
N TYR A 442 -15.05 -10.96 25.40
CA TYR A 442 -16.40 -11.47 25.64
C TYR A 442 -17.17 -11.72 24.34
N ALA A 443 -17.10 -10.80 23.38
CA ALA A 443 -17.71 -10.95 22.06
C ALA A 443 -17.14 -12.17 21.30
N ARG A 444 -15.82 -12.39 21.38
CA ARG A 444 -15.19 -13.60 20.84
C ARG A 444 -15.71 -14.87 21.49
N ALA A 445 -15.84 -14.89 22.82
CA ALA A 445 -16.39 -16.04 23.53
C ALA A 445 -17.85 -16.32 23.17
N LEU A 446 -18.67 -15.29 22.94
CA LEU A 446 -20.03 -15.46 22.44
C LEU A 446 -20.04 -16.10 21.05
N TYR A 447 -19.17 -15.64 20.14
CA TYR A 447 -19.04 -16.25 18.82
C TYR A 447 -18.68 -17.74 18.89
N GLU A 448 -17.71 -18.10 19.73
CA GLU A 448 -17.26 -19.49 19.84
C GLU A 448 -18.30 -20.41 20.48
N LEU A 449 -19.16 -19.87 21.36
CA LEU A 449 -20.20 -20.65 22.05
C LEU A 449 -21.54 -20.69 21.30
N GLU A 450 -21.88 -19.63 20.56
CA GLU A 450 -23.21 -19.39 20.00
C GLU A 450 -23.19 -19.09 18.49
N GLY A 451 -22.01 -19.09 17.87
CA GLY A 451 -21.83 -18.79 16.45
C GLY A 451 -22.17 -17.34 16.12
N VAL A 452 -22.75 -17.14 14.93
CA VAL A 452 -23.07 -15.82 14.39
C VAL A 452 -24.02 -15.03 15.29
N ASP A 453 -24.99 -15.68 15.95
CA ASP A 453 -25.92 -14.99 16.87
C ASP A 453 -25.20 -14.42 18.11
N GLY A 454 -24.19 -15.14 18.59
CA GLY A 454 -23.29 -14.66 19.64
C GLY A 454 -22.43 -13.48 19.18
N LEU A 455 -21.93 -13.51 17.94
CA LEU A 455 -21.16 -12.41 17.36
C LEU A 455 -22.01 -11.14 17.21
N VAL A 456 -23.26 -11.26 16.75
CA VAL A 456 -24.21 -10.13 16.68
C VAL A 456 -24.42 -9.51 18.06
N THR A 457 -24.58 -10.35 19.09
CA THR A 457 -24.69 -9.89 20.48
C THR A 457 -23.41 -9.20 20.97
N GLY A 458 -22.24 -9.72 20.59
CA GLY A 458 -20.95 -9.10 20.87
C GLY A 458 -20.79 -7.72 20.23
N PHE A 459 -21.15 -7.55 18.97
CA PHE A 459 -21.11 -6.24 18.30
C PHE A 459 -22.11 -5.25 18.87
N ALA A 460 -23.31 -5.71 19.24
CA ALA A 460 -24.29 -4.87 19.93
C ALA A 460 -23.73 -4.33 21.25
N LEU A 461 -23.00 -5.17 21.99
CA LEU A 461 -22.33 -4.74 23.22
C LEU A 461 -21.24 -3.70 22.94
N VAL A 462 -20.38 -3.90 21.94
CA VAL A 462 -19.35 -2.92 21.56
C VAL A 462 -19.99 -1.57 21.23
N ALA A 463 -21.02 -1.56 20.40
CA ALA A 463 -21.72 -0.33 20.00
C ALA A 463 -22.30 0.42 21.21
N GLU A 464 -23.02 -0.28 22.08
CA GLU A 464 -23.63 0.32 23.28
C GLU A 464 -22.58 0.83 24.27
N ILE A 465 -21.44 0.13 24.40
CA ILE A 465 -20.35 0.58 25.27
C ILE A 465 -19.72 1.86 24.73
N CYS A 466 -19.42 1.92 23.43
CA CYS A 466 -18.92 3.11 22.76
C CYS A 466 -19.92 4.28 22.85
N GLU A 467 -21.22 4.02 22.73
CA GLU A 467 -22.21 5.10 22.77
C GLU A 467 -22.36 5.71 24.18
N ARG A 468 -22.32 4.87 25.22
CA ARG A 468 -22.63 5.26 26.60
C ARG A 468 -21.43 5.68 27.44
N PHE A 469 -20.23 5.17 27.13
CA PHE A 469 -19.05 5.32 27.99
C PHE A 469 -17.84 5.97 27.29
N TRP A 470 -17.99 6.42 26.04
CA TRP A 470 -17.04 7.26 25.29
C TRP A 470 -17.47 8.72 25.29
#